data_AF-V4XM89-F1
#
_entry.id   AF-V4XM89-F1
#
_cell.length_a   1.000
_cell.length_b   1.000
_cell.length_c   1.000
_cell.angle_alpha   90.00
_cell.angle_beta   90.00
_cell.angle_gamma   90.00
#
_symmetry.space_group_name_H-M   'P 1'
#
loop_
_entity.id
_entity.type
_entity.pdbx_description
1 polymer ?
#
loop_
_entity_poly.entity_id
_entity_poly.type
_entity_poly.pdbx_seq_one_letter_code
_entity_poly.pdbx_strand_id
1 'polypeptide(L)'
;MTPRQDPLDELRIPDGTTVEEHDVVTDGDILIGSNSTVDFGLRGRTIAAGERVEFGRQIEADGDCRLDMWCKTDGSVLAGEDAYIGERVEINGQLLVSGDLDIGDDVSIEEGFEANGWIVTRNPVPVLVFYFMILSQLLRMGDTDKADEFASALAGEDIEEKSPLVLPRGSAVSDDAWRVSTPARIGERLPAQRQHPRGVDHYRRGDDRLRQSACPRRYRH
;
A
#
# COMPACT_ATOMS: atom_id res chain seq x y z
N MET A 1 -13.86 11.93 -27.32
CA MET A 1 -14.06 11.73 -25.87
C MET A 1 -13.37 10.43 -25.54
N THR A 2 -12.11 10.48 -25.11
CA THR A 2 -11.35 9.28 -24.71
C THR A 2 -12.02 8.73 -23.45
N PRO A 3 -12.40 7.45 -23.40
CA PRO A 3 -12.92 6.90 -22.14
C PRO A 3 -11.85 7.13 -21.06
N ARG A 4 -12.26 7.56 -19.86
CA ARG A 4 -11.40 7.52 -18.68
C ARG A 4 -10.87 6.09 -18.62
N GLN A 5 -9.57 5.90 -18.84
CA GLN A 5 -8.98 4.57 -18.72
C GLN A 5 -9.20 4.14 -17.27
N ASP A 6 -9.80 2.96 -17.08
CA ASP A 6 -9.89 2.35 -15.77
C ASP A 6 -8.43 2.04 -15.39
N PRO A 7 -7.90 2.60 -14.28
CA PRO A 7 -6.49 2.41 -13.92
C PRO A 7 -6.09 0.94 -13.76
N LEU A 8 -7.05 0.02 -13.66
CA LEU A 8 -6.87 -1.43 -13.58
C LEU A 8 -7.12 -2.16 -14.93
N ASP A 9 -7.13 -1.44 -16.06
CA ASP A 9 -7.42 -2.00 -17.40
C ASP A 9 -6.22 -2.63 -18.12
N GLU A 10 -4.99 -2.45 -17.63
CA GLU A 10 -3.78 -3.03 -18.19
C GLU A 10 -2.73 -3.33 -17.11
N LEU A 11 -1.94 -4.38 -17.31
CA LEU A 11 -0.81 -4.70 -16.43
C LEU A 11 0.26 -3.64 -16.62
N ARG A 12 0.70 -2.99 -15.54
CA ARG A 12 1.78 -2.01 -15.58
C ARG A 12 2.87 -2.38 -14.61
N ILE A 13 4.06 -2.66 -15.11
CA ILE A 13 5.26 -2.87 -14.31
C ILE A 13 6.13 -1.61 -14.46
N PRO A 14 6.25 -0.74 -13.45
CA PRO A 14 7.04 0.48 -13.55
C PRO A 14 8.54 0.18 -13.53
N ASP A 15 9.32 1.16 -14.00
CA ASP A 15 10.77 1.15 -13.87
C ASP A 15 11.19 0.96 -12.42
N GLY A 16 12.32 0.27 -12.20
CA GLY A 16 12.82 -0.03 -10.87
C GLY A 16 12.16 -1.22 -10.17
N THR A 17 11.05 -1.77 -10.69
CA THR A 17 10.44 -2.99 -10.13
C THR A 17 11.43 -4.15 -10.21
N THR A 18 11.65 -4.85 -9.10
CA THR A 18 12.47 -6.06 -9.03
C THR A 18 11.65 -7.23 -8.54
N VAL A 19 11.78 -8.37 -9.22
CA VAL A 19 11.31 -9.66 -8.71
C VAL A 19 12.51 -10.33 -8.05
N GLU A 20 12.52 -10.32 -6.73
CA GLU A 20 13.44 -11.11 -5.90
C GLU A 20 12.93 -12.57 -5.80
N GLU A 21 13.66 -13.45 -5.11
CA GLU A 21 13.33 -14.89 -5.08
C GLU A 21 11.90 -15.16 -4.58
N HIS A 22 11.40 -14.33 -3.66
CA HIS A 22 10.06 -14.50 -3.09
C HIS A 22 9.22 -13.23 -3.08
N ASP A 23 9.77 -12.09 -3.50
CA ASP A 23 9.14 -10.78 -3.34
C ASP A 23 9.16 -9.98 -4.64
N VAL A 24 8.07 -9.27 -4.91
CA VAL A 24 8.04 -8.19 -5.88
C VAL A 24 8.23 -6.89 -5.13
N VAL A 25 9.31 -6.20 -5.43
CA VAL A 25 9.69 -4.93 -4.79
C VAL A 25 9.59 -3.81 -5.81
N THR A 26 8.88 -2.74 -5.47
CA THR A 26 8.84 -1.49 -6.23
C THR A 26 8.93 -0.32 -5.28
N ASP A 27 9.49 0.80 -5.74
CA ASP A 27 9.51 2.03 -4.94
C ASP A 27 8.16 2.77 -4.93
N GLY A 28 7.28 2.44 -5.89
CA GLY A 28 5.98 3.08 -6.06
C GLY A 28 4.85 2.35 -5.35
N ASP A 29 3.62 2.77 -5.62
CA ASP A 29 2.44 2.11 -5.09
C ASP A 29 2.16 0.80 -5.85
N ILE A 30 1.49 -0.14 -5.20
CA ILE A 30 1.04 -1.40 -5.79
C ILE A 30 -0.49 -1.42 -5.75
N LEU A 31 -1.10 -1.47 -6.94
CA LEU A 31 -2.55 -1.54 -7.11
C LEU A 31 -2.92 -2.91 -7.66
N ILE A 32 -3.82 -3.60 -6.97
CA ILE A 32 -4.21 -4.97 -7.31
C ILE A 32 -5.70 -5.03 -7.52
N GLY A 33 -6.11 -5.40 -8.74
CA GLY A 33 -7.49 -5.57 -9.10
C GLY A 33 -8.11 -6.79 -8.42
N SER A 34 -9.42 -6.72 -8.20
CA SER A 34 -10.19 -7.79 -7.56
C SER A 34 -10.04 -9.16 -8.24
N ASN A 35 -10.29 -10.22 -7.47
CA ASN A 35 -10.22 -11.63 -7.89
C ASN A 35 -8.84 -12.02 -8.44
N SER A 36 -7.77 -11.47 -7.87
CA SER A 36 -6.40 -11.78 -8.28
C SER A 36 -5.72 -12.68 -7.27
N THR A 37 -4.74 -13.46 -7.73
CA THR A 37 -3.87 -14.28 -6.88
C THR A 37 -2.43 -13.84 -7.08
N VAL A 38 -1.72 -13.60 -5.98
CA VAL A 38 -0.33 -13.15 -5.97
C VAL A 38 0.47 -14.06 -5.04
N ASP A 39 1.30 -14.92 -5.62
CA ASP A 39 2.07 -15.92 -4.86
C ASP A 39 3.36 -15.34 -4.25
N PHE A 40 3.81 -14.19 -4.77
CA PHE A 40 4.94 -13.45 -4.24
C PHE A 40 4.55 -12.62 -3.02
N GLY A 41 5.53 -12.33 -2.16
CA GLY A 41 5.42 -11.24 -1.22
C GLY A 41 5.51 -9.90 -1.97
N LEU A 42 4.95 -8.85 -1.39
CA LEU A 42 4.88 -7.55 -2.02
C LEU A 42 5.52 -6.50 -1.13
N ARG A 43 6.44 -5.72 -1.69
CA ARG A 43 7.02 -4.56 -1.02
C ARG A 43 6.86 -3.32 -1.88
N GLY A 44 6.21 -2.30 -1.34
CA GLY A 44 5.94 -1.06 -2.04
C GLY A 44 5.71 0.10 -1.09
N ARG A 45 5.43 1.28 -1.65
CA ARG A 45 5.06 2.46 -0.85
C ARG A 45 3.68 2.29 -0.24
N THR A 46 2.63 2.40 -1.04
CA THR A 46 1.26 2.06 -0.65
C THR A 46 0.80 0.81 -1.37
N ILE A 47 0.13 -0.11 -0.68
CA ILE A 47 -0.42 -1.33 -1.30
C ILE A 47 -1.94 -1.30 -1.16
N ALA A 48 -2.66 -1.30 -2.29
CA ALA A 48 -4.11 -1.34 -2.33
C ALA A 48 -4.60 -2.52 -3.17
N ALA A 49 -5.42 -3.37 -2.58
CA ALA A 49 -6.00 -4.54 -3.21
C ALA A 49 -7.52 -4.50 -3.15
N GLY A 50 -8.14 -4.75 -4.31
CA GLY A 50 -9.59 -4.87 -4.42
C GLY A 50 -10.11 -6.17 -3.81
N GLU A 51 -11.41 -6.40 -3.95
CA GLU A 51 -12.06 -7.58 -3.34
C GLU A 51 -11.47 -8.93 -3.78
N ARG A 52 -11.49 -9.91 -2.87
CA ARG A 52 -11.13 -11.33 -3.16
C ARG A 52 -9.73 -11.48 -3.75
N VAL A 53 -8.75 -10.74 -3.23
CA VAL A 53 -7.35 -10.96 -3.59
C VAL A 53 -6.72 -11.96 -2.63
N GLU A 54 -6.07 -12.96 -3.18
CA GLU A 54 -5.33 -13.98 -2.43
C GLU A 54 -3.83 -13.69 -2.55
N PHE A 55 -3.16 -13.56 -1.41
CA PHE A 55 -1.73 -13.36 -1.30
C PHE A 55 -1.10 -14.60 -0.67
N GLY A 56 -0.18 -15.24 -1.38
CA GLY A 56 0.50 -16.44 -0.88
C GLY A 56 1.59 -16.14 0.15
N ARG A 57 1.95 -14.87 0.35
CA ARG A 57 3.09 -14.42 1.17
C ARG A 57 2.83 -13.05 1.80
N GLN A 58 3.85 -12.55 2.48
CA GLN A 58 3.84 -11.28 3.22
C GLN A 58 3.58 -10.06 2.32
N ILE A 59 2.88 -9.09 2.90
CA ILE A 59 2.69 -7.74 2.35
C ILE A 59 3.46 -6.77 3.25
N GLU A 60 4.29 -5.93 2.65
CA GLU A 60 5.04 -4.87 3.34
C GLU A 60 4.84 -3.54 2.59
N ALA A 61 4.01 -2.67 3.14
CA ALA A 61 3.82 -1.30 2.68
C ALA A 61 4.64 -0.35 3.56
N ASP A 62 5.53 0.44 2.96
CA ASP A 62 6.27 1.49 3.68
C ASP A 62 5.33 2.61 4.19
N GLY A 63 4.20 2.81 3.51
CA GLY A 63 3.10 3.69 3.89
C GLY A 63 1.83 2.90 4.17
N ASP A 64 0.74 3.28 3.51
CA ASP A 64 -0.59 2.71 3.75
C ASP A 64 -0.79 1.31 3.16
N CYS A 65 -1.58 0.48 3.84
CA CYS A 65 -2.06 -0.81 3.32
C CYS A 65 -3.59 -0.85 3.30
N ARG A 66 -4.19 -1.12 2.14
CA ARG A 66 -5.64 -1.27 1.96
C ARG A 66 -5.97 -2.61 1.36
N LEU A 67 -6.56 -3.51 2.14
CA LEU A 67 -7.08 -4.79 1.68
C LEU A 67 -8.60 -4.75 1.72
N ASP A 68 -9.26 -4.91 0.58
CA ASP A 68 -10.72 -4.87 0.51
C ASP A 68 -11.35 -6.22 0.93
N MET A 69 -12.68 -6.33 0.82
CA MET A 69 -13.45 -7.47 1.30
C MET A 69 -12.93 -8.82 0.81
N TRP A 70 -12.96 -9.83 1.69
CA TRP A 70 -12.58 -11.21 1.36
C TRP A 70 -11.14 -11.38 0.84
N CYS A 71 -10.24 -10.45 1.12
CA CYS A 71 -8.82 -10.72 0.87
C CYS A 71 -8.32 -11.80 1.83
N LYS A 72 -7.33 -12.58 1.37
CA LYS A 72 -6.64 -13.57 2.17
C LYS A 72 -5.14 -13.42 2.01
N THR A 73 -4.40 -13.48 3.10
CA THR A 73 -2.93 -13.41 3.10
C THR A 73 -2.36 -14.58 3.88
N ASP A 74 -1.57 -15.43 3.23
CA ASP A 74 -0.85 -16.57 3.84
C ASP A 74 0.50 -16.14 4.48
N GLY A 75 0.56 -14.90 4.94
CA GLY A 75 1.74 -14.28 5.54
C GLY A 75 1.38 -13.03 6.34
N SER A 76 2.40 -12.33 6.84
CA SER A 76 2.20 -11.12 7.63
C SER A 76 1.83 -9.92 6.76
N VAL A 77 1.12 -8.96 7.33
CA VAL A 77 0.83 -7.66 6.72
C VAL A 77 1.49 -6.59 7.58
N LEU A 78 2.39 -5.82 6.98
CA LEU A 78 3.10 -4.73 7.62
C LEU A 78 2.76 -3.42 6.91
N ALA A 79 2.28 -2.44 7.68
CA ALA A 79 2.01 -1.09 7.21
C ALA A 79 2.85 -0.08 8.02
N GLY A 80 3.67 0.69 7.32
CA GLY A 80 4.49 1.76 7.89
C GLY A 80 3.70 3.02 8.27
N GLU A 81 2.49 3.17 7.73
CA GLU A 81 1.50 4.19 8.12
C GLU A 81 0.17 3.53 8.50
N ASP A 82 -0.93 3.87 7.85
CA ASP A 82 -2.27 3.41 8.23
C ASP A 82 -2.64 2.10 7.51
N ALA A 83 -3.51 1.31 8.12
CA ALA A 83 -4.05 0.09 7.51
C ALA A 83 -5.58 0.11 7.50
N TYR A 84 -6.16 -0.16 6.33
CA TYR A 84 -7.58 -0.41 6.16
C TYR A 84 -7.78 -1.86 5.73
N ILE A 85 -8.35 -2.66 6.63
CA ILE A 85 -8.61 -4.08 6.42
C ILE A 85 -10.12 -4.28 6.32
N GLY A 86 -10.58 -4.66 5.13
CA GLY A 86 -11.99 -4.85 4.82
C GLY A 86 -12.65 -5.98 5.62
N GLU A 87 -13.96 -6.13 5.44
CA GLU A 87 -14.70 -7.22 6.07
C GLU A 87 -14.25 -8.59 5.54
N ARG A 88 -14.31 -9.61 6.40
CA ARG A 88 -14.06 -11.02 6.03
C ARG A 88 -12.66 -11.28 5.49
N VAL A 89 -11.67 -10.49 5.91
CA VAL A 89 -10.27 -10.69 5.55
C VAL A 89 -9.63 -11.79 6.42
N GLU A 90 -8.78 -12.62 5.87
CA GLU A 90 -8.00 -13.64 6.60
C GLU A 90 -6.51 -13.32 6.47
N ILE A 91 -5.78 -13.24 7.60
CA ILE A 91 -4.34 -13.00 7.68
C ILE A 91 -3.70 -14.12 8.50
N ASN A 92 -3.00 -15.03 7.85
CA ASN A 92 -2.37 -16.20 8.48
C ASN A 92 -0.95 -15.90 8.96
N GLY A 93 -0.77 -14.70 9.51
CA GLY A 93 0.50 -14.17 10.01
C GLY A 93 0.25 -13.05 11.01
N GLN A 94 1.22 -12.16 11.15
CA GLN A 94 1.10 -10.98 12.00
C GLN A 94 0.53 -9.79 11.22
N LEU A 95 -0.30 -8.97 11.86
CA LEU A 95 -0.68 -7.65 11.36
C LEU A 95 0.04 -6.58 12.18
N LEU A 96 1.02 -5.90 11.59
CA LEU A 96 1.75 -4.81 12.23
C LEU A 96 1.45 -3.49 11.53
N VAL A 97 0.92 -2.52 12.28
CA VAL A 97 0.53 -1.22 11.77
C VAL A 97 1.19 -0.14 12.62
N SER A 98 1.93 0.75 11.97
CA SER A 98 2.64 1.83 12.67
C SER A 98 1.73 3.02 12.97
N GLY A 99 0.70 3.23 12.15
CA GLY A 99 -0.33 4.25 12.30
C GLY A 99 -1.66 3.68 12.80
N ASP A 100 -2.74 4.22 12.27
CA ASP A 100 -4.11 3.87 12.61
C ASP A 100 -4.54 2.58 11.88
N LEU A 101 -5.31 1.73 12.57
CA LEU A 101 -5.86 0.50 12.01
C LEU A 101 -7.39 0.59 11.99
N ASP A 102 -7.96 0.58 10.78
CA ASP A 102 -9.39 0.38 10.52
C ASP A 102 -9.59 -1.09 10.07
N ILE A 103 -10.46 -1.81 10.77
CA ILE A 103 -10.66 -3.24 10.60
C ILE A 103 -12.16 -3.57 10.57
N GLY A 104 -12.57 -4.32 9.53
CA GLY A 104 -13.95 -4.73 9.32
C GLY A 104 -14.44 -5.83 10.26
N ASP A 105 -15.70 -6.23 10.07
CA ASP A 105 -16.46 -7.01 11.07
C ASP A 105 -16.03 -8.49 11.24
N ASP A 106 -15.50 -9.13 10.19
CA ASP A 106 -15.30 -10.59 10.12
C ASP A 106 -13.81 -10.98 9.84
N VAL A 107 -12.82 -10.23 10.34
CA VAL A 107 -11.39 -10.44 10.04
C VAL A 107 -10.75 -11.53 10.94
N SER A 108 -9.91 -12.43 10.41
CA SER A 108 -9.20 -13.45 11.21
C SER A 108 -7.68 -13.37 11.06
N ILE A 109 -6.98 -13.10 12.17
CA ILE A 109 -5.52 -12.94 12.27
C ILE A 109 -4.97 -14.00 13.21
N GLU A 110 -4.00 -14.80 12.78
CA GLU A 110 -3.57 -16.00 13.53
C GLU A 110 -2.47 -15.73 14.56
N GLU A 111 -1.42 -14.99 14.16
CA GLU A 111 -0.22 -14.79 15.00
C GLU A 111 -0.29 -13.51 15.84
N GLY A 112 -1.40 -12.78 15.77
CA GLY A 112 -1.68 -11.57 16.51
C GLY A 112 -1.54 -10.29 15.68
N PHE A 113 -1.92 -9.17 16.29
CA PHE A 113 -1.82 -7.85 15.67
C PHE A 113 -1.27 -6.82 16.66
N GLU A 114 -0.56 -5.82 16.13
CA GLU A 114 -0.04 -4.67 16.87
C GLU A 114 -0.28 -3.40 16.04
N ALA A 115 -0.88 -2.38 16.66
CA ALA A 115 -1.10 -1.08 16.07
C ALA A 115 -0.63 0.01 17.03
N ASN A 116 0.18 0.95 16.56
CA ASN A 116 0.73 2.05 17.38
C ASN A 116 -0.13 3.33 17.37
N GLY A 117 -1.12 3.42 16.47
CA GLY A 117 -2.11 4.49 16.40
C GLY A 117 -3.44 4.18 17.11
N TRP A 118 -4.48 4.98 16.84
CA TRP A 118 -5.81 4.78 17.41
C TRP A 118 -6.56 3.68 16.64
N ILE A 119 -7.10 2.69 17.36
CA ILE A 119 -8.06 1.74 16.78
C ILE A 119 -9.43 2.41 16.79
N VAL A 120 -9.81 3.05 15.68
CA VAL A 120 -11.03 3.86 15.59
C VAL A 120 -12.17 3.06 14.96
N THR A 121 -13.22 2.77 15.73
CA THR A 121 -14.43 2.10 15.21
C THR A 121 -15.50 3.05 14.66
N ARG A 122 -15.31 4.39 14.56
CA ARG A 122 -16.26 5.35 13.93
C ARG A 122 -15.63 6.63 13.38
N ASN A 123 -16.02 6.97 12.14
CA ASN A 123 -15.61 8.10 11.28
C ASN A 123 -15.92 9.52 11.81
N PRO A 124 -14.94 10.32 12.30
CA PRO A 124 -15.09 11.76 12.51
C PRO A 124 -15.09 12.54 11.18
N VAL A 125 -15.60 13.78 11.14
CA VAL A 125 -15.62 14.58 9.91
C VAL A 125 -14.18 14.79 9.41
N PRO A 126 -13.82 14.30 8.20
CA PRO A 126 -12.42 14.29 7.75
C PRO A 126 -11.86 15.70 7.58
N VAL A 127 -10.63 15.92 8.04
CA VAL A 127 -9.88 17.19 7.85
C VAL A 127 -9.81 17.59 6.38
N LEU A 128 -9.84 16.62 5.46
CA LEU A 128 -9.98 16.82 4.01
C LEU A 128 -11.12 17.78 3.63
N VAL A 129 -12.26 17.74 4.31
CA VAL A 129 -13.40 18.63 4.04
C VAL A 129 -13.02 20.10 4.25
N PHE A 130 -12.17 20.39 5.23
CA PHE A 130 -11.69 21.74 5.50
C PHE A 130 -10.81 22.27 4.37
N TYR A 131 -9.88 21.46 3.86
CA TYR A 131 -9.01 21.84 2.75
C TYR A 131 -9.80 22.08 1.46
N PHE A 132 -10.78 21.23 1.15
CA PHE A 132 -11.68 21.43 0.00
C PHE A 132 -12.47 22.73 0.10
N MET A 133 -12.89 23.12 1.31
CA MET A 133 -13.61 24.37 1.54
C MET A 133 -12.73 25.60 1.24
N ILE A 134 -11.46 25.59 1.66
CA ILE A 134 -10.51 26.69 1.39
C ILE A 134 -10.17 26.77 -0.10
N LEU A 135 -9.85 25.64 -0.74
CA LEU A 135 -9.53 25.62 -2.16
C LEU A 135 -10.71 26.11 -3.02
N SER A 136 -11.93 25.69 -2.66
CA SER A 136 -13.15 26.17 -3.30
C SER A 136 -13.37 27.68 -3.13
N GLN A 137 -12.92 28.26 -2.01
CA GLN A 137 -12.99 29.71 -1.80
C GLN A 137 -11.97 30.45 -2.68
N LEU A 138 -10.73 29.97 -2.78
CA LEU A 138 -9.69 30.57 -3.63
C LEU A 138 -10.07 30.54 -5.12
N LEU A 139 -10.54 29.39 -5.61
CA LEU A 139 -11.00 29.23 -6.98
C LEU A 139 -12.23 30.10 -7.30
N ARG A 140 -13.16 30.24 -6.35
CA ARG A 140 -14.33 31.11 -6.52
C ARG A 140 -13.95 32.60 -6.55
N MET A 141 -12.87 32.99 -5.89
CA MET A 141 -12.31 34.35 -5.96
C MET A 141 -11.50 34.60 -7.24
N GLY A 142 -11.24 33.55 -8.03
CA GLY A 142 -10.44 33.63 -9.26
C GLY A 142 -8.93 33.73 -9.02
N ASP A 143 -8.48 33.48 -7.79
CA ASP A 143 -7.06 33.58 -7.40
C ASP A 143 -6.39 32.21 -7.60
N THR A 144 -6.17 31.85 -8.86
CA THR A 144 -5.64 30.54 -9.26
C THR A 144 -4.22 30.30 -8.75
N ASP A 145 -3.39 31.34 -8.68
CA ASP A 145 -1.99 31.23 -8.25
C ASP A 145 -1.91 30.79 -6.77
N LYS A 146 -2.74 31.38 -5.90
CA LYS A 146 -2.82 30.96 -4.49
C LYS A 146 -3.49 29.59 -4.32
N ALA A 147 -4.43 29.24 -5.21
CA ALA A 147 -5.04 27.92 -5.19
C ALA A 147 -4.00 26.84 -5.52
N ASP A 148 -3.16 27.08 -6.53
CA ASP A 148 -2.08 26.18 -6.93
C ASP A 148 -0.99 26.10 -5.86
N GLU A 149 -0.60 27.22 -5.24
CA GLU A 149 0.34 27.24 -4.11
C GLU A 149 -0.21 26.46 -2.89
N PHE A 150 -1.48 26.69 -2.54
CA PHE A 150 -2.13 25.98 -1.43
C PHE A 150 -2.28 24.48 -1.71
N ALA A 151 -2.63 24.10 -2.94
CA ALA A 151 -2.71 22.71 -3.36
C ALA A 151 -1.33 22.03 -3.35
N SER A 152 -0.28 22.72 -3.79
CA SER A 152 1.09 22.20 -3.79
C SER A 152 1.63 22.05 -2.38
N ALA A 153 1.36 23.01 -1.48
CA ALA A 153 1.73 22.92 -0.08
C ALA A 153 1.00 21.78 0.67
N LEU A 154 -0.23 21.45 0.24
CA LEU A 154 -0.98 20.29 0.75
C LEU A 154 -0.50 18.97 0.15
N ALA A 155 -0.05 18.98 -1.11
CA ALA A 155 0.54 17.81 -1.75
C ALA A 155 1.93 17.49 -1.20
N GLY A 156 2.62 18.45 -0.59
CA GLY A 156 3.99 18.28 -0.10
C GLY A 156 5.01 18.29 -1.24
N GLU A 157 6.13 18.97 -1.03
CA GLU A 157 7.30 18.85 -1.90
C GLU A 157 7.99 17.52 -1.54
N ASP A 158 8.28 16.69 -2.55
CA ASP A 158 8.83 15.31 -2.48
C ASP A 158 7.84 14.12 -2.50
N ILE A 159 6.60 14.28 -3.00
CA ILE A 159 5.94 13.10 -3.60
C ILE A 159 6.51 12.94 -5.01
N GLU A 160 7.62 12.21 -5.12
CA GLU A 160 8.03 11.66 -6.41
C GLU A 160 6.84 10.84 -6.92
N GLU A 161 6.14 11.32 -7.95
CA GLU A 161 5.03 10.60 -8.60
C GLU A 161 5.61 9.37 -9.31
N LYS A 162 5.92 8.33 -8.53
CA LYS A 162 6.36 7.05 -9.04
C LYS A 162 5.14 6.35 -9.64
N SER A 163 5.28 5.91 -10.89
CA SER A 163 4.25 5.12 -11.54
C SER A 163 3.99 3.84 -10.74
N PRO A 164 2.73 3.47 -10.48
CA PRO A 164 2.42 2.30 -9.68
C PRO A 164 2.68 1.00 -10.46
N LEU A 165 2.99 -0.06 -9.72
CA LEU A 165 2.79 -1.43 -10.17
C LEU A 165 1.29 -1.71 -10.18
N VAL A 166 0.73 -2.04 -11.32
CA VAL A 166 -0.70 -2.34 -11.46
C VAL A 166 -0.87 -3.78 -11.90
N LEU A 167 -1.54 -4.57 -11.06
CA LEU A 167 -2.09 -5.88 -11.42
C LEU A 167 -3.58 -5.70 -11.75
N PRO A 168 -4.01 -5.94 -12.99
CA PRO A 168 -5.41 -5.87 -13.40
C PRO A 168 -6.29 -6.85 -12.64
N ARG A 169 -7.61 -6.70 -12.79
CA ARG A 169 -8.56 -7.68 -12.25
C ARG A 169 -8.31 -9.07 -12.83
N GLY A 170 -8.42 -10.10 -12.00
CA GLY A 170 -8.23 -11.49 -12.43
C GLY A 170 -6.78 -11.82 -12.78
N SER A 171 -5.81 -11.10 -12.22
CA SER A 171 -4.38 -11.40 -12.42
C SER A 171 -3.99 -12.64 -11.61
N ALA A 172 -3.15 -13.49 -12.20
CA ALA A 172 -2.48 -14.57 -11.48
C ALA A 172 -0.97 -14.38 -11.62
N VAL A 173 -0.30 -14.05 -10.52
CA VAL A 173 1.11 -13.66 -10.49
C VAL A 173 1.89 -14.65 -9.64
N SER A 174 2.69 -15.49 -10.29
CA SER A 174 3.54 -16.50 -9.65
C SER A 174 4.94 -16.57 -10.26
N ASP A 175 5.83 -17.32 -9.62
CA ASP A 175 7.20 -17.55 -10.10
C ASP A 175 7.25 -18.23 -11.48
N ASP A 176 6.24 -19.06 -11.78
CA ASP A 176 6.13 -19.70 -13.09
C ASP A 176 5.71 -18.71 -14.19
N ALA A 177 4.69 -17.90 -13.92
CA ALA A 177 4.11 -16.99 -14.91
C ALA A 177 3.24 -15.90 -14.28
N TRP A 178 3.30 -14.72 -14.88
CA TRP A 178 2.34 -13.64 -14.65
C TRP A 178 1.30 -13.67 -15.76
N ARG A 179 0.06 -14.03 -15.42
CA ARG A 179 -1.04 -14.20 -16.37
C ARG A 179 -2.07 -13.10 -16.15
N VAL A 180 -2.35 -12.35 -17.21
CA VAL A 180 -3.37 -11.30 -17.24
C VAL A 180 -4.19 -11.44 -18.52
N SER A 181 -5.44 -10.98 -18.49
CA SER A 181 -6.34 -10.99 -19.65
C SER A 181 -6.32 -9.68 -20.44
N THR A 182 -5.59 -8.68 -19.95
CA THR A 182 -5.49 -7.35 -20.50
C THR A 182 -4.09 -7.08 -21.07
N PRO A 183 -3.90 -6.00 -21.85
CA PRO A 183 -2.57 -5.60 -22.32
C PRO A 183 -1.59 -5.43 -21.16
N ALA A 184 -0.29 -5.54 -21.47
CA ALA A 184 0.78 -5.34 -20.51
C ALA A 184 1.75 -4.27 -21.00
N ARG A 185 2.18 -3.41 -20.08
CA ARG A 185 3.27 -2.46 -20.23
C ARG A 185 4.32 -2.74 -19.17
N ILE A 186 5.55 -2.85 -19.63
CA ILE A 186 6.71 -3.07 -18.78
C ILE A 186 7.65 -1.89 -18.99
N GLY A 187 8.14 -1.34 -17.89
CA GLY A 187 9.12 -0.27 -17.87
C GLY A 187 10.39 -0.64 -18.62
N GLU A 188 11.10 0.37 -19.11
CA GLU A 188 12.34 0.20 -19.87
C GLU A 188 13.54 -0.11 -18.97
N ARG A 189 13.44 0.13 -17.66
CA ARG A 189 14.56 0.03 -16.71
C ARG A 189 14.22 -0.87 -15.52
N LEU A 190 14.17 -2.18 -15.78
CA LEU A 190 14.10 -3.19 -14.73
C LEU A 190 15.53 -3.57 -14.26
N PRO A 191 15.84 -3.55 -12.96
CA PRO A 191 17.12 -4.03 -12.46
C PRO A 191 17.25 -5.54 -12.70
N ALA A 192 18.48 -6.01 -12.96
CA ALA A 192 18.75 -7.45 -13.03
C ALA A 192 18.48 -8.11 -11.66
N GLN A 193 17.90 -9.33 -11.66
CA GLN A 193 17.64 -10.12 -10.46
C GLN A 193 18.88 -10.15 -9.55
N ARG A 194 18.76 -9.58 -8.35
CA ARG A 194 19.80 -9.73 -7.32
C ARG A 194 19.67 -11.14 -6.73
N GLN A 195 20.55 -12.04 -7.14
CA GLN A 195 20.72 -13.32 -6.44
C GLN A 195 21.31 -13.04 -5.05
N HIS A 196 20.49 -13.11 -4.00
CA HIS A 196 21.01 -13.11 -2.62
C HIS A 196 21.45 -14.54 -2.26
N PRO A 197 22.63 -14.73 -1.65
CA PRO A 197 23.07 -16.07 -1.26
C PRO A 197 22.22 -16.59 -0.09
N ARG A 198 21.84 -17.88 -0.17
CA ARG A 198 20.93 -18.57 0.76
C ARG A 198 21.36 -18.45 2.23
N GLY A 199 20.34 -18.18 3.05
CA GLY A 199 20.24 -18.56 4.47
C GLY A 199 20.83 -17.57 5.45
N VAL A 200 19.96 -16.91 6.23
CA VAL A 200 19.86 -17.03 7.71
C VAL A 200 18.53 -16.34 8.10
N ASP A 201 17.59 -17.11 8.65
CA ASP A 201 16.50 -16.60 9.47
C ASP A 201 17.06 -15.69 10.56
N HIS A 202 16.57 -14.45 10.66
CA HIS A 202 16.15 -13.88 11.93
C HIS A 202 15.43 -12.55 11.69
N TYR A 203 14.11 -12.65 11.75
CA TYR A 203 13.15 -11.73 12.38
C TYR A 203 13.80 -10.80 13.41
N ARG A 204 14.40 -9.67 12.99
CA ARG A 204 14.87 -8.61 13.92
C ARG A 204 15.31 -7.27 13.33
N ARG A 205 15.17 -7.02 12.02
CA ARG A 205 15.64 -5.74 11.42
C ARG A 205 14.58 -4.67 11.19
N GLY A 206 13.29 -4.99 11.25
CA GLY A 206 12.20 -4.00 11.20
C GLY A 206 11.97 -3.25 12.52
N ASP A 207 12.30 -3.89 13.65
CA ASP A 207 12.00 -3.39 15.01
C ASP A 207 12.84 -2.15 15.40
N ASP A 208 14.05 -1.99 14.83
CA ASP A 208 14.97 -0.91 15.24
C ASP A 208 14.67 0.47 14.62
N ARG A 209 13.92 0.55 13.50
CA ARG A 209 13.48 1.86 12.96
C ARG A 209 12.19 2.34 13.60
N LEU A 210 11.26 1.43 13.91
CA LEU A 210 9.99 1.75 14.56
C LEU A 210 10.15 2.04 16.06
N ARG A 211 11.15 1.45 16.74
CA ARG A 211 11.46 1.79 18.15
C ARG A 211 12.12 3.16 18.36
N GLN A 212 12.79 3.71 17.36
CA GLN A 212 13.50 4.99 17.52
C GLN A 212 12.57 6.21 17.45
N SER A 213 11.39 6.08 16.85
CA SER A 213 10.37 7.14 16.83
C SER A 213 9.45 7.15 18.08
N ALA A 214 9.44 6.06 18.87
CA ALA A 214 8.51 5.88 20.00
C ALA A 214 9.07 6.22 21.40
N CYS A 215 10.13 7.03 21.52
CA CYS A 215 10.65 7.44 22.83
C CYS A 215 10.10 8.83 23.26
N PRO A 216 9.14 8.92 24.20
CA PRO A 216 8.67 10.20 24.69
C PRO A 216 9.73 10.85 25.58
N ARG A 217 10.10 12.10 25.24
CA ARG A 217 10.91 12.99 26.10
C ARG A 217 10.28 13.05 27.49
N ARG A 218 10.98 12.49 28.49
CA ARG A 218 10.65 12.67 29.91
C ARG A 218 10.54 14.16 30.23
N TYR A 219 9.36 14.57 30.67
CA TYR A 219 9.18 15.78 31.47
C TYR A 219 10.05 15.68 32.72
N ARG A 220 10.93 16.68 32.95
CA ARG A 220 11.48 16.97 34.27
C ARG A 220 10.73 18.19 34.81
N HIS A 221 10.22 18.02 36.04
CA HIS A 221 9.76 19.09 36.92
C HIS A 221 10.85 20.09 37.22
#